data_AF-Q76N87-F1
#
_entry.id   AF-Q76N87-F1
#
_cell.length_a   1.000
_cell.length_b   1.000
_cell.length_c   1.000
_cell.angle_alpha   90.00
_cell.angle_beta   90.00
_cell.angle_gamma   90.00
#
_symmetry.space_group_name_H-M   'P 1'
#
loop_
_entity.id
_entity.type
_entity.pdbx_description
1 polymer ?
#
loop_
_entity_poly.entity_id
_entity_poly.type
_entity_poly.pdbx_seq_one_letter_code
_entity_poly.pdbx_strand_id
1 'polypeptide(L)' 'MPRYTVHVRGEWLAVPCQDGKLSVGWLGREAVRRYMKNKPDNGGFTSVDEVRFLVRRCKGLGLLDNEDLLEVALED' A
#
# COMPACT_ATOMS: atom_id res chain seq x y z
N MET A 1 -17.32 1.64 1.09
CA MET A 1 -16.04 0.90 0.98
C MET A 1 -14.95 1.92 0.77
N PRO A 2 -14.05 2.12 1.74
CA PRO A 2 -12.94 3.05 1.57
C PRO A 2 -12.03 2.58 0.43
N ARG A 3 -11.49 3.55 -0.30
CA ARG A 3 -10.54 3.31 -1.39
C ARG A 3 -9.34 4.20 -1.17
N TYR A 4 -8.22 3.60 -0.81
CA TYR A 4 -6.97 4.33 -0.65
C TYR A 4 -6.21 4.39 -1.97
N THR A 5 -5.48 5.49 -2.17
CA THR A 5 -4.50 5.61 -3.24
C THR A 5 -3.10 5.46 -2.66
N VAL A 6 -2.28 4.64 -3.30
CA VAL A 6 -0.92 4.35 -2.84
C VAL A 6 0.06 4.64 -3.97
N HIS A 7 1.13 5.36 -3.65
CA HIS A 7 2.19 5.66 -4.60
C HIS A 7 3.34 4.64 -4.48
N VAL A 8 3.61 3.91 -5.55
CA VAL A 8 4.69 2.91 -5.61
C VAL A 8 5.59 3.23 -6.80
N ARG A 9 6.86 3.58 -6.53
CA ARG A 9 7.90 3.82 -7.56
C ARG A 9 7.46 4.71 -8.75
N GLY A 10 6.73 5.79 -8.48
CA GLY A 10 6.30 6.74 -9.52
C GLY A 10 4.90 6.50 -10.09
N GLU A 11 4.19 5.47 -9.61
CA GLU A 11 2.84 5.14 -10.06
C GLU A 11 1.84 5.23 -8.91
N TRP A 12 0.66 5.79 -9.20
CA TRP A 12 -0.48 5.82 -8.28
C TRP A 12 -1.41 4.63 -8.53
N LEU A 13 -1.68 3.87 -7.47
CA LEU A 13 -2.53 2.69 -7.51
C LEU A 13 -3.76 2.90 -6.64
N ALA A 14 -4.93 2.68 -7.21
CA ALA A 14 -6.16 2.58 -6.45
C ALA A 14 -6.25 1.20 -5.78
N VAL A 15 -6.35 1.17 -4.45
CA VAL A 15 -6.50 -0.05 -3.66
C VAL A 15 -7.90 -0.07 -3.02
N PRO A 16 -8.85 -0.80 -3.60
CA PRO A 16 -10.16 -0.99 -2.98
C PRO A 16 -9.99 -1.79 -1.67
N CYS A 17 -10.55 -1.26 -0.58
CA CYS A 17 -10.58 -1.91 0.72
C CYS A 17 -12.01 -2.34 1.04
N GLN A 18 -12.17 -3.55 1.55
CA GLN A 18 -13.49 -4.08 1.92
C GLN A 18 -14.02 -3.39 3.18
N ASP A 19 -13.16 -3.15 4.17
CA ASP A 19 -13.43 -2.35 5.35
C ASP A 19 -12.17 -1.58 5.81
N GLY A 20 -12.34 -0.64 6.75
CA GLY A 20 -11.27 0.17 7.34
C GLY A 20 -10.45 -0.54 8.42
N LYS A 21 -10.78 -1.81 8.73
CA LYS A 21 -10.12 -2.62 9.78
C LYS A 21 -8.90 -3.37 9.27
N LEU A 22 -8.56 -3.19 8.00
CA LEU A 22 -7.31 -3.66 7.43
C LEU A 22 -6.15 -2.84 7.99
N SER A 23 -4.96 -3.43 8.04
CA SER A 23 -3.76 -2.74 8.52
C SER A 23 -3.03 -2.01 7.40
N VAL A 24 -2.20 -1.02 7.78
CA VAL A 24 -1.26 -0.35 6.88
C VAL A 24 -0.35 -1.36 6.17
N GLY A 25 0.12 -2.39 6.88
CA GLY A 25 0.94 -3.45 6.30
C GLY A 25 0.20 -4.26 5.24
N TRP A 26 -1.09 -4.52 5.43
CA TRP A 26 -1.92 -5.13 4.40
C TRP A 26 -2.02 -4.23 3.16
N LEU A 27 -2.29 -2.93 3.35
CA LEU A 27 -2.41 -1.97 2.26
C LEU A 27 -1.12 -1.88 1.43
N GLY A 28 0.04 -1.83 2.09
CA GLY A 28 1.34 -1.81 1.45
C GLY A 28 1.60 -3.06 0.60
N ARG A 29 1.38 -4.26 1.15
CA ARG A 29 1.52 -5.53 0.41
C ARG A 29 0.59 -5.60 -0.80
N GLU A 30 -0.66 -5.18 -0.61
CA GLU A 30 -1.66 -5.21 -1.66
C GLU A 30 -1.37 -4.18 -2.77
N ALA A 31 -0.82 -3.01 -2.43
CA ALA A 31 -0.32 -2.04 -3.40
C ALA A 31 0.86 -2.59 -4.20
N VAL A 32 1.86 -3.21 -3.55
CA VAL A 32 3.00 -3.86 -4.22
C VAL A 32 2.53 -4.98 -5.15
N ARG A 33 1.58 -5.82 -4.70
CA ARG A 33 0.99 -6.87 -5.54
C ARG A 33 0.35 -6.31 -6.80
N ARG A 34 -0.41 -5.21 -6.70
CA ARG A 34 -0.99 -4.54 -7.87
C ARG A 34 0.06 -3.92 -8.77
N TYR A 35 1.07 -3.26 -8.19
CA TYR A 35 2.21 -2.72 -8.94
C TYR A 35 2.88 -3.81 -9.77
N MET A 36 3.27 -4.93 -9.16
CA MET A 36 3.96 -6.03 -9.83
C MET A 36 3.15 -6.59 -11.00
N LYS A 37 1.85 -6.82 -10.82
CA LYS A 37 0.95 -7.36 -11.86
C LYS A 37 0.85 -6.46 -13.09
N ASN A 38 1.04 -5.15 -12.93
CA ASN A 38 0.93 -4.18 -14.01
C ASN A 38 2.27 -3.94 -14.74
N LYS A 39 3.35 -4.65 -14.37
CA LYS A 39 4.69 -4.42 -14.91
C LYS A 39 5.26 -5.64 -15.60
N PRO A 40 6.04 -5.45 -16.68
CA PRO A 40 6.93 -6.50 -17.16
C PRO A 40 7.93 -6.86 -16.06
N ASP A 41 8.32 -8.14 -15.98
CA ASP A 41 9.27 -8.66 -14.97
C ASP A 41 8.90 -8.27 -13.52
N ASN A 42 7.60 -8.22 -13.22
CA ASN A 42 7.07 -7.82 -11.91
C ASN A 42 7.59 -6.46 -11.40
N GLY A 43 8.09 -5.58 -12.28
CA GLY A 43 8.69 -4.31 -11.88
C GLY A 43 10.01 -4.45 -11.10
N GLY A 44 10.74 -5.56 -11.32
CA GLY A 44 12.02 -5.86 -10.68
C GLY A 44 11.91 -6.42 -9.27
N PHE A 45 10.75 -6.98 -8.90
CA PHE A 45 10.54 -7.69 -7.63
C PHE A 45 10.50 -9.20 -7.86
N THR A 46 11.15 -9.96 -6.99
CA THR A 46 11.13 -11.44 -7.06
C THR A 46 9.78 -12.02 -6.62
N SER A 47 9.27 -11.58 -5.47
CA SER A 47 7.95 -12.00 -4.95
C SER A 47 7.38 -10.91 -4.04
N VAL A 48 6.05 -10.89 -3.86
CA VAL A 48 5.37 -9.95 -2.93
C VAL A 48 5.79 -10.20 -1.48
N ASP A 49 5.97 -11.47 -1.10
CA ASP A 49 6.22 -11.89 0.29
C ASP A 49 7.64 -11.54 0.76
N GLU A 50 8.59 -11.42 -0.16
CA GLU A 50 9.97 -10.99 0.13
C GLU A 50 10.14 -9.47 0.14
N VAL A 51 9.13 -8.70 -0.30
CA VAL A 51 9.25 -7.24 -0.35
C VAL A 51 9.24 -6.66 1.06
N ARG A 52 10.35 -6.02 1.42
CA ARG A 52 10.41 -5.10 2.56
C ARG A 52 10.04 -3.70 2.09
N PHE A 53 9.09 -3.08 2.78
CA PHE A 53 8.64 -1.73 2.47
C PHE A 53 8.36 -0.94 3.75
N LEU A 54 8.29 0.38 3.59
CA LEU A 54 7.81 1.32 4.59
C LEU A 54 6.66 2.11 3.96
N VAL A 55 5.64 2.40 4.74
CA VAL A 55 4.49 3.18 4.28
C VAL A 55 4.55 4.57 4.90
N ARG A 56 4.27 5.60 4.09
CA ARG A 56 4.18 6.98 4.54
C ARG A 56 2.87 7.59 4.07
N ARG A 57 2.34 8.53 4.86
CA ARG A 57 1.23 9.39 4.42
C ARG A 57 1.64 10.19 3.18
N CYS A 58 0.71 10.37 2.25
CA CYS A 58 0.95 11.22 1.09
C CYS A 58 1.14 12.69 1.51
N LYS A 59 0.34 13.16 2.47
CA LYS A 59 0.47 14.49 3.07
C LYS A 59 1.44 14.44 4.25
N GLY A 60 2.43 15.32 4.27
CA GLY A 60 3.39 15.45 5.38
C GLY A 60 4.41 14.32 5.50
N LEU A 61 4.30 13.24 4.71
CA LEU A 61 5.28 12.15 4.61
C LEU A 61 5.58 11.41 5.93
N GLY A 62 4.68 11.52 6.91
CA GLY A 62 4.77 10.81 8.19
C GLY A 62 4.82 9.29 7.97
N LEU A 63 5.74 8.62 8.65
CA LEU A 63 5.84 7.15 8.63
C LEU A 63 4.63 6.55 9.34
N LEU A 64 4.09 5.46 8.80
CA LEU A 64 2.99 4.71 9.40
C LEU A 64 3.49 3.35 9.89
N ASP A 65 3.01 2.92 11.06
CA ASP A 65 3.29 1.58 11.56
C ASP A 65 2.47 0.55 10.76
N ASN A 66 3.03 -0.62 10.50
CA ASN A 66 2.36 -1.65 9.71
C ASN A 66 1.19 -2.31 10.45
N GLU A 67 1.18 -2.25 11.77
CA GLU A 67 0.14 -2.81 12.63
C GLU A 67 -1.01 -1.82 12.89
N ASP A 68 -0.83 -0.55 12.54
CA ASP A 68 -1.90 0.45 12.62
C ASP A 68 -3.06 0.08 11.67
N LEU A 69 -4.28 0.28 12.15
CA LEU A 69 -5.49 0.16 11.34
C LEU A 69 -5.62 1.35 10.39
N LEU A 70 -6.10 1.10 9.17
CA LEU A 70 -6.26 2.15 8.15
C LEU A 70 -7.20 3.27 8.62
N GLU A 71 -8.30 2.93 9.28
CA GLU A 71 -9.26 3.92 9.81
C GLU A 71 -8.70 4.83 10.92
N VAL A 72 -7.61 4.42 11.57
CA VAL A 72 -6.91 5.21 12.59
C VAL A 72 -5.75 5.98 11.95
N ALA A 73 -5.05 5.35 11.01
CA ALA A 73 -3.83 5.87 10.41
C ALA A 73 -4.08 6.86 9.27
N LEU A 74 -5.22 6.77 8.58
CA LEU A 74 -5.54 7.52 7.37
C LEU A 74 -6.94 8.15 7.47
N GLU A 75 -7.08 9.31 6.86
CA GLU A 75 -8.38 9.96 6.63
C GLU A 75 -9.07 9.30 5.42
N ASP A 76 -10.41 9.30 5.40
CA ASP A 76 -11.25 8.76 4.30
C ASP A 76 -11.14 9.57 3.00
#